data_AF-A0A381H344-F1
#
_entry.id   AF-A0A381H344-F1
#
_cell.length_a   1.000
_cell.length_b   1.000
_cell.length_c   1.000
_cell.angle_alpha   90.00
_cell.angle_beta   90.00
_cell.angle_gamma   90.00
#
_symmetry.space_group_name_H-M   'P 1'
#
loop_
_entity.id
_entity.type
_entity.pdbx_description
1 polymer ?
#
loop_
_entity_poly.entity_id
_entity_poly.type
_entity_poly.pdbx_seq_one_letter_code
_entity_poly.pdbx_strand_id
1 'polypeptide(L)'
;MKELNIFGQYVGRHLEGNLDFILPDTRQLSGRYCHLQPLATYHCDDLYQGWHSIEDPRDWTYLPDERPETRQATFDYIKRIISQGGISYYAIIENKSAKARGTLALFNIDKNNGVAEIGYVHLTPAIKRTFLSTEAIYLLLMYVFDVLKYRRCEWQTDTLNHAGMNAAERIGFRKEGILRDKQIIKSRSVDIATYSIISAEWPKISSAISVWLRTENLDERGHQIHPLRHYLAEPEV
;
A
#
# COMPACT_ATOMS: atom_id res chain seq x y z
N MET A 1 11.05 -24.58 -3.60
CA MET A 1 11.79 -25.84 -3.42
C MET A 1 13.24 -25.51 -3.10
N LYS A 2 13.95 -26.41 -2.41
CA LYS A 2 15.39 -26.29 -2.14
C LYS A 2 16.11 -27.29 -3.05
N GLU A 3 17.32 -26.96 -3.46
CA GLU A 3 18.18 -27.78 -4.33
C GLU A 3 19.50 -28.08 -3.60
N LEU A 4 20.28 -29.07 -4.04
CA LEU A 4 21.61 -29.33 -3.48
C LEU A 4 22.68 -28.75 -4.42
N ASN A 5 23.65 -28.02 -3.86
CA ASN A 5 24.82 -27.55 -4.61
C ASN A 5 25.88 -28.66 -4.75
N ILE A 6 26.98 -28.36 -5.46
CA ILE A 6 28.10 -29.29 -5.67
C ILE A 6 28.80 -29.76 -4.39
N PHE A 7 28.56 -29.12 -3.26
CA PHE A 7 29.10 -29.47 -1.95
C PHE A 7 28.10 -30.25 -1.08
N GLY A 8 26.95 -30.63 -1.63
CA GLY A 8 25.89 -31.33 -0.89
C GLY A 8 25.14 -30.43 0.10
N GLN A 9 25.16 -29.11 -0.08
CA GLN A 9 24.45 -28.15 0.77
C GLN A 9 23.15 -27.70 0.12
N TYR A 10 22.10 -27.50 0.92
CA TYR A 10 20.84 -26.96 0.43
C TYR A 10 20.95 -25.49 0.04
N VAL A 11 20.52 -25.17 -1.18
CA VAL A 11 20.37 -23.81 -1.70
C VAL A 11 18.90 -23.53 -2.04
N GLY A 12 18.56 -22.25 -2.18
CA GLY A 12 17.24 -21.84 -2.66
C GLY A 12 17.00 -22.29 -4.10
N ARG A 13 15.73 -22.28 -4.54
CA ARG A 13 15.38 -22.56 -5.93
C ARG A 13 16.16 -21.66 -6.89
N HIS A 14 16.50 -22.19 -8.06
CA HIS A 14 16.95 -21.37 -9.17
C HIS A 14 15.86 -20.34 -9.56
N LEU A 15 16.28 -19.12 -9.95
CA LEU A 15 15.40 -18.09 -10.48
C LEU A 15 15.52 -18.06 -11.99
N GLU A 16 14.42 -18.32 -12.69
CA GLU A 16 14.34 -18.23 -14.14
C GLU A 16 13.92 -16.83 -14.59
N GLY A 17 14.21 -16.50 -15.86
CA GLY A 17 13.81 -15.23 -16.48
C GLY A 17 14.83 -14.10 -16.32
N ASN A 18 14.40 -12.88 -16.66
CA ASN A 18 15.23 -11.69 -16.53
C ASN A 18 15.26 -11.20 -15.08
N LEU A 19 16.45 -11.08 -14.51
CA LEU A 19 16.69 -10.58 -13.15
C LEU A 19 17.20 -9.13 -13.13
N ASP A 20 17.31 -8.47 -14.30
CA ASP A 20 17.53 -7.03 -14.38
C ASP A 20 16.21 -6.29 -14.19
N PHE A 21 15.94 -5.90 -12.94
CA PHE A 21 14.78 -5.08 -12.62
C PHE A 21 15.05 -3.59 -12.89
N ILE A 22 13.97 -2.86 -13.19
CA ILE A 22 13.99 -1.42 -13.40
C ILE A 22 13.59 -0.68 -12.13
N LEU A 23 14.03 0.57 -12.00
CA LEU A 23 13.50 1.47 -10.98
C LEU A 23 12.07 1.87 -11.33
N PRO A 24 11.20 2.12 -10.34
CA PRO A 24 9.90 2.72 -10.60
C PRO A 24 10.07 4.11 -11.20
N ASP A 25 9.29 4.41 -12.23
CA ASP A 25 8.97 5.78 -12.61
C ASP A 25 7.72 6.28 -11.88
N THR A 26 7.52 7.60 -11.94
CA THR A 26 6.33 8.29 -11.43
C THR A 26 5.30 8.42 -12.54
N ARG A 27 4.44 7.39 -12.67
CA ARG A 27 3.35 7.35 -13.65
C ARG A 27 1.99 7.41 -12.98
N GLN A 28 0.98 7.94 -13.68
CA GLN A 28 -0.40 7.79 -13.23
C GLN A 28 -0.84 6.32 -13.36
N LEU A 29 -1.55 5.81 -12.35
CA LEU A 29 -2.10 4.45 -12.33
C LEU A 29 -3.62 4.54 -12.26
N SER A 30 -4.34 4.00 -13.25
CA SER A 30 -5.79 4.19 -13.38
C SER A 30 -6.57 2.95 -12.98
N GLY A 31 -7.57 3.12 -12.12
CA GLY A 31 -8.54 2.12 -11.72
C GLY A 31 -9.99 2.55 -11.97
N ARG A 32 -10.93 1.78 -11.44
CA ARG A 32 -12.38 1.97 -11.60
C ARG A 32 -12.94 3.06 -10.69
N TYR A 33 -12.59 3.03 -9.41
CA TYR A 33 -13.06 3.95 -8.36
C TYR A 33 -12.09 5.09 -8.11
N CYS A 34 -10.78 4.85 -8.25
CA CYS A 34 -9.75 5.88 -8.18
C CYS A 34 -8.66 5.73 -9.24
N HIS A 35 -7.85 6.78 -9.33
CA HIS A 35 -6.55 6.72 -9.97
C HIS A 35 -5.50 7.31 -9.01
N LEU A 36 -4.26 6.85 -9.16
CA LEU A 36 -3.11 7.36 -8.41
C LEU A 36 -2.36 8.35 -9.27
N GLN A 37 -2.20 9.58 -8.78
CA GLN A 37 -1.37 10.60 -9.42
C GLN A 37 -0.12 10.86 -8.58
N PRO A 38 1.05 11.15 -9.18
CA PRO A 38 2.20 11.63 -8.42
C PRO A 38 1.79 12.77 -7.50
N LEU A 39 2.11 12.64 -6.21
CA LEU A 39 1.74 13.66 -5.23
C LEU A 39 2.40 14.99 -5.59
N ALA A 40 1.65 16.06 -5.40
CA ALA A 40 2.02 17.41 -5.78
C ALA A 40 1.27 18.42 -4.93
N THR A 41 1.80 19.63 -4.83
CA THR A 41 1.26 20.67 -3.95
C THR A 41 -0.14 21.15 -4.33
N TYR A 42 -0.57 20.98 -5.58
CA TYR A 42 -1.93 21.31 -6.00
C TYR A 42 -3.01 20.37 -5.39
N HIS A 43 -2.62 19.23 -4.81
CA HIS A 43 -3.52 18.36 -4.04
C HIS A 43 -3.80 18.87 -2.62
N CYS A 44 -3.16 19.97 -2.20
CA CYS A 44 -3.20 20.47 -0.83
C CYS A 44 -4.62 20.70 -0.31
N ASP A 45 -5.48 21.33 -1.11
CA ASP A 45 -6.80 21.77 -0.64
C ASP A 45 -7.71 20.60 -0.31
N ASP A 46 -7.73 19.60 -1.18
CA ASP A 46 -8.50 18.39 -0.98
C ASP A 46 -7.98 17.56 0.20
N LEU A 47 -6.65 17.42 0.32
CA LEU A 47 -6.04 16.66 1.41
C LEU A 47 -6.22 17.36 2.76
N TYR A 48 -6.07 18.68 2.81
CA TYR A 48 -6.33 19.48 4.01
C TYR A 48 -7.78 19.31 4.46
N GLN A 49 -8.75 19.54 3.55
CA GLN A 49 -10.17 19.35 3.85
C GLN A 49 -10.47 17.91 4.31
N GLY A 50 -9.88 16.91 3.65
CA GLY A 50 -10.08 15.51 3.97
C GLY A 50 -9.54 15.11 5.34
N TRP A 51 -8.31 15.49 5.66
CA TRP A 51 -7.68 15.19 6.97
C TRP A 51 -8.28 15.97 8.14
N HIS A 52 -8.94 17.11 7.86
CA HIS A 52 -9.69 17.91 8.82
C HIS A 52 -11.19 17.63 8.82
N SER A 53 -11.66 16.60 8.11
CA SER A 53 -13.07 16.17 8.15
C SER A 53 -13.48 15.52 9.48
N ILE A 54 -12.51 15.21 10.34
CA ILE A 54 -12.69 14.85 11.74
C ILE A 54 -11.93 15.85 12.62
N GLU A 55 -12.47 16.14 13.80
CA GLU A 55 -11.97 17.19 14.70
C GLU A 55 -10.55 16.90 15.20
N ASP A 56 -10.29 15.68 15.66
CA ASP A 56 -9.01 15.29 16.25
C ASP A 56 -8.04 14.62 15.25
N PRO A 57 -6.73 14.54 15.56
CA PRO A 57 -5.72 13.98 14.67
C PRO A 57 -5.50 12.46 14.86
N ARG A 58 -6.46 11.67 15.36
CA ARG A 58 -6.27 10.22 15.64
C ARG A 58 -5.77 9.40 14.44
N ASP A 59 -6.01 9.88 13.23
CA ASP A 59 -5.58 9.23 11.99
C ASP A 59 -4.07 9.33 11.75
N TRP A 60 -3.38 10.19 12.51
CA TRP A 60 -1.94 10.44 12.45
C TRP A 60 -1.17 9.76 13.60
N THR A 61 -1.86 9.03 14.49
CA THR A 61 -1.26 8.43 15.70
C THR A 61 -0.05 7.54 15.37
N TYR A 62 -0.14 6.74 14.32
CA TYR A 62 0.90 5.79 13.91
C TYR A 62 1.76 6.26 12.73
N LEU A 63 1.59 7.50 12.29
CA LEU A 63 2.43 8.13 11.28
C LEU A 63 3.63 8.81 11.94
N PRO A 64 4.77 8.95 11.23
CA PRO A 64 5.94 9.63 11.76
C PRO A 64 5.70 11.12 12.03
N ASP A 65 4.85 11.75 11.22
CA ASP A 65 4.53 13.17 11.29
C ASP A 65 3.23 13.44 12.09
N GLU A 66 3.04 14.69 12.52
CA GLU A 66 1.78 15.19 13.06
C GLU A 66 0.89 15.79 11.97
N ARG A 67 -0.42 15.84 12.23
CA ARG A 67 -1.38 16.48 11.32
C ARG A 67 -1.03 17.96 11.16
N PRO A 68 -0.78 18.46 9.93
CA PRO A 68 -0.61 19.89 9.71
C PRO A 68 -1.87 20.65 10.10
N GLU A 69 -1.73 21.65 10.97
CA GLU A 69 -2.87 22.36 11.56
C GLU A 69 -3.58 23.30 10.58
N THR A 70 -2.81 23.88 9.65
CA THR A 70 -3.31 24.87 8.69
C THR A 70 -3.11 24.40 7.27
N ARG A 71 -3.89 24.96 6.34
CA ARG A 71 -3.71 24.75 4.90
C ARG A 71 -2.27 25.04 4.45
N GLN A 72 -1.66 26.10 4.97
CA GLN A 72 -0.28 26.45 4.65
C GLN A 72 0.70 25.38 5.15
N ALA A 73 0.53 24.90 6.39
CA ALA A 73 1.32 23.80 6.91
C ALA A 73 1.13 22.50 6.11
N THR A 74 -0.08 22.23 5.58
CA THR A 74 -0.32 21.11 4.67
C THR A 74 0.42 21.26 3.35
N PHE A 75 0.45 22.47 2.77
CA PHE A 75 1.22 22.75 1.57
C PHE A 75 2.72 22.50 1.80
N ASP A 76 3.26 23.02 2.90
CA ASP A 76 4.66 22.87 3.27
C ASP A 76 5.02 21.41 3.58
N TYR A 77 4.11 20.67 4.23
CA TYR A 77 4.21 19.23 4.44
C TYR A 77 4.33 18.48 3.11
N ILE A 78 3.40 18.71 2.17
CA ILE A 78 3.42 18.06 0.86
C ILE A 78 4.70 18.40 0.11
N LYS A 79 5.07 19.69 0.07
CA LYS A 79 6.30 20.15 -0.58
C LYS A 79 7.55 19.46 0.00
N ARG A 80 7.61 19.29 1.32
CA ARG A 80 8.70 18.59 2.00
C ARG A 80 8.77 17.13 1.61
N ILE A 81 7.67 16.37 1.70
CA ILE A 81 7.71 14.92 1.46
C ILE A 81 8.00 14.58 -0.01
N ILE A 82 7.47 15.36 -0.97
CA ILE A 82 7.76 15.12 -2.40
C ILE A 82 9.19 15.51 -2.81
N SER A 83 9.87 16.32 -1.99
CA SER A 83 11.29 16.67 -2.21
C SER A 83 12.26 15.59 -1.72
N GLN A 84 11.77 14.61 -0.97
CA GLN A 84 12.57 13.49 -0.51
C GLN A 84 12.80 12.50 -1.66
N GLY A 85 14.05 12.38 -2.10
CA GLY A 85 14.42 11.37 -3.09
C GLY A 85 14.21 9.95 -2.56
N GLY A 86 13.94 9.00 -3.47
CA GLY A 86 13.81 7.57 -3.14
C GLY A 86 12.42 7.13 -2.67
N ILE A 87 11.45 8.05 -2.55
CA ILE A 87 10.06 7.74 -2.22
C ILE A 87 9.15 8.24 -3.35
N SER A 88 8.32 7.35 -3.90
CA SER A 88 7.31 7.68 -4.89
C SER A 88 5.96 7.88 -4.20
N TYR A 89 5.67 9.11 -3.80
CA TYR A 89 4.37 9.48 -3.20
C TYR A 89 3.29 9.62 -4.28
N TYR A 90 2.10 9.11 -3.97
CA TYR A 90 0.90 9.21 -4.78
C TYR A 90 -0.24 9.85 -4.00
N ALA A 91 -0.99 10.74 -4.65
CA ALA A 91 -2.33 11.13 -4.25
C ALA A 91 -3.35 10.12 -4.77
N ILE A 92 -4.31 9.73 -3.94
CA ILE A 92 -5.44 8.88 -4.31
C ILE A 92 -6.57 9.79 -4.79
N ILE A 93 -6.83 9.83 -6.09
CA ILE A 93 -7.87 10.68 -6.67
C ILE A 93 -9.14 9.87 -6.87
N GLU A 94 -10.22 10.26 -6.22
CA GLU A 94 -11.53 9.65 -6.42
C GLU A 94 -12.09 10.02 -7.79
N ASN A 95 -12.38 9.03 -8.64
CA ASN A 95 -12.83 9.28 -10.01
C ASN A 95 -14.15 10.06 -10.07
N LYS A 96 -15.08 9.79 -9.13
CA LYS A 96 -16.41 10.42 -9.11
C LYS A 96 -16.36 11.91 -8.76
N SER A 97 -15.49 12.30 -7.83
CA SER A 97 -15.41 13.67 -7.32
C SER A 97 -14.23 14.46 -7.87
N ALA A 98 -13.27 13.78 -8.51
CA ALA A 98 -11.97 14.31 -8.91
C ALA A 98 -11.14 14.90 -7.75
N LYS A 99 -11.45 14.52 -6.49
CA LYS A 99 -10.76 15.03 -5.31
C LYS A 99 -9.67 14.08 -4.83
N ALA A 100 -8.59 14.64 -4.30
CA ALA A 100 -7.60 13.85 -3.55
C ALA A 100 -8.19 13.40 -2.20
N ARG A 101 -8.24 12.09 -1.97
CA ARG A 101 -8.85 11.46 -0.78
C ARG A 101 -7.85 10.78 0.15
N GLY A 102 -6.57 10.93 -0.11
CA GLY A 102 -5.51 10.37 0.71
C GLY A 102 -4.21 10.25 -0.07
N THR A 103 -3.20 9.70 0.59
CA THR A 103 -1.89 9.43 0.00
C THR A 103 -1.44 8.01 0.30
N LEU A 104 -0.55 7.49 -0.53
CA LEU A 104 0.27 6.31 -0.24
C LEU A 104 1.57 6.42 -1.02
N ALA A 105 2.56 5.61 -0.69
CA ALA A 105 3.85 5.65 -1.37
C ALA A 105 4.41 4.28 -1.66
N LEU A 106 5.24 4.23 -2.71
CA LEU A 106 6.14 3.13 -3.00
C LEU A 106 7.58 3.56 -2.65
N PHE A 107 8.27 2.80 -1.82
CA PHE A 107 9.60 3.15 -1.29
C PHE A 107 10.41 1.91 -0.91
N ASN A 108 11.57 2.11 -0.27
CA ASN A 108 12.53 1.06 0.09
C ASN A 108 12.83 0.15 -1.11
N ILE A 109 13.12 0.77 -2.25
CA ILE A 109 13.36 0.07 -3.52
C ILE A 109 14.73 -0.62 -3.47
N ASP A 110 14.70 -1.95 -3.47
CA ASP A 110 15.86 -2.78 -3.77
C ASP A 110 15.72 -3.32 -5.19
N LYS A 111 16.26 -2.56 -6.14
CA LYS A 111 16.24 -2.91 -7.56
C LYS A 111 16.99 -4.22 -7.82
N ASN A 112 18.06 -4.51 -7.09
CA ASN A 112 18.90 -5.67 -7.37
C ASN A 112 18.19 -6.97 -6.96
N ASN A 113 17.33 -6.92 -5.95
CA ASN A 113 16.57 -8.06 -5.48
C ASN A 113 15.10 -8.09 -5.96
N GLY A 114 14.63 -7.00 -6.61
CA GLY A 114 13.25 -6.84 -7.04
C GLY A 114 12.30 -6.74 -5.84
N VAL A 115 12.61 -5.85 -4.89
CA VAL A 115 11.82 -5.63 -3.68
C VAL A 115 11.41 -4.17 -3.59
N ALA A 116 10.18 -3.93 -3.16
CA ALA A 116 9.67 -2.60 -2.82
C ALA A 116 8.74 -2.69 -1.61
N GLU A 117 8.49 -1.56 -0.97
CA GLU A 117 7.54 -1.45 0.13
C GLU A 117 6.41 -0.48 -0.23
N ILE A 118 5.17 -0.85 0.10
CA ILE A 118 4.04 0.07 0.12
C ILE A 118 3.86 0.56 1.55
N GLY A 119 3.78 1.87 1.71
CA GLY A 119 3.59 2.49 3.02
C GLY A 119 3.18 3.95 2.88
N TYR A 120 3.38 4.71 3.95
CA TYR A 120 2.85 6.08 4.08
C TYR A 120 1.37 6.18 3.69
N VAL A 121 0.61 5.09 3.95
CA VAL A 121 -0.80 4.98 3.60
C VAL A 121 -1.59 5.87 4.55
N HIS A 122 -2.10 6.96 4.00
CA HIS A 122 -2.82 7.97 4.75
C HIS A 122 -4.13 8.30 4.07
N LEU A 123 -5.18 7.65 4.55
CA LEU A 123 -6.52 7.76 4.00
C LEU A 123 -7.30 8.85 4.75
N THR A 124 -8.05 9.66 4.01
CA THR A 124 -9.09 10.50 4.64
C THR A 124 -10.22 9.61 5.18
N PRO A 125 -10.95 10.06 6.22
CA PRO A 125 -12.07 9.30 6.79
C PRO A 125 -13.08 8.80 5.74
N ALA A 126 -13.33 9.61 4.71
CA ALA A 126 -14.30 9.34 3.65
C ALA A 126 -14.05 8.03 2.86
N ILE A 127 -12.79 7.59 2.76
CA ILE A 127 -12.43 6.42 1.94
C ILE A 127 -12.00 5.22 2.77
N LYS A 128 -11.97 5.32 4.10
CA LYS A 128 -11.59 4.19 4.95
C LYS A 128 -12.59 3.05 4.82
N ARG A 129 -12.06 1.83 4.65
CA ARG A 129 -12.86 0.60 4.53
C ARG A 129 -13.82 0.62 3.32
N THR A 130 -13.45 1.35 2.26
CA THR A 130 -14.19 1.42 0.99
C THR A 130 -13.45 0.68 -0.12
N PHE A 131 -14.15 0.42 -1.23
CA PHE A 131 -13.56 -0.10 -2.47
C PHE A 131 -12.40 0.77 -2.96
N LEU A 132 -12.53 2.09 -2.83
CA LEU A 132 -11.54 3.06 -3.25
C LEU A 132 -10.19 2.87 -2.53
N SER A 133 -10.21 2.68 -1.20
CA SER A 133 -8.97 2.43 -0.44
C SER A 133 -8.30 1.11 -0.80
N THR A 134 -9.08 0.07 -1.09
CA THR A 134 -8.54 -1.23 -1.54
C THR A 134 -7.97 -1.12 -2.95
N GLU A 135 -8.66 -0.44 -3.85
CA GLU A 135 -8.19 -0.25 -5.22
C GLU A 135 -6.89 0.56 -5.29
N ALA A 136 -6.73 1.59 -4.44
CA ALA A 136 -5.48 2.36 -4.37
C ALA A 136 -4.26 1.47 -4.06
N ILE A 137 -4.38 0.57 -3.07
CA ILE A 137 -3.31 -0.39 -2.73
C ILE A 137 -3.11 -1.38 -3.88
N TYR A 138 -4.20 -1.87 -4.48
CA TYR A 138 -4.17 -2.80 -5.62
C TYR A 138 -3.44 -2.22 -6.84
N LEU A 139 -3.65 -0.95 -7.15
CA LEU A 139 -2.97 -0.26 -8.26
C LEU A 139 -1.45 -0.23 -8.08
N LEU A 140 -0.95 0.02 -6.86
CA LEU A 140 0.49 -0.08 -6.59
C LEU A 140 0.98 -1.53 -6.65
N LEU A 141 0.23 -2.50 -6.16
CA LEU A 141 0.61 -3.90 -6.26
C LEU A 141 0.69 -4.38 -7.72
N MET A 142 -0.28 -4.01 -8.57
CA MET A 142 -0.20 -4.24 -10.01
C MET A 142 1.04 -3.58 -10.61
N TYR A 143 1.36 -2.36 -10.22
CA TYR A 143 2.57 -1.72 -10.69
C TYR A 143 3.84 -2.50 -10.30
N VAL A 144 3.95 -2.91 -9.03
CA VAL A 144 5.10 -3.68 -8.51
C VAL A 144 5.24 -5.03 -9.22
N PHE A 145 4.18 -5.82 -9.32
CA PHE A 145 4.27 -7.20 -9.82
C PHE A 145 4.08 -7.32 -11.34
N ASP A 146 3.16 -6.56 -11.92
CA ASP A 146 2.80 -6.72 -13.33
C ASP A 146 3.67 -5.85 -14.25
N VAL A 147 4.12 -4.68 -13.78
CA VAL A 147 4.93 -3.76 -14.58
C VAL A 147 6.42 -3.87 -14.23
N LEU A 148 6.78 -3.68 -12.96
CA LEU A 148 8.18 -3.73 -12.53
C LEU A 148 8.71 -5.17 -12.46
N LYS A 149 7.82 -6.16 -12.45
CA LYS A 149 8.12 -7.60 -12.32
C LYS A 149 8.88 -7.94 -11.04
N TYR A 150 8.70 -7.13 -9.99
CA TYR A 150 9.36 -7.34 -8.70
C TYR A 150 8.89 -8.65 -8.07
N ARG A 151 9.77 -9.23 -7.26
CA ARG A 151 9.57 -10.54 -6.64
C ARG A 151 8.84 -10.45 -5.32
N ARG A 152 8.85 -9.27 -4.70
CA ARG A 152 8.37 -9.05 -3.34
C ARG A 152 7.86 -7.62 -3.16
N CYS A 153 6.72 -7.50 -2.51
CA CYS A 153 6.20 -6.24 -2.01
C CYS A 153 6.01 -6.34 -0.50
N GLU A 154 6.54 -5.38 0.25
CA GLU A 154 6.49 -5.34 1.71
C GLU A 154 5.43 -4.37 2.21
N TRP A 155 4.99 -4.64 3.44
CA TRP A 155 4.21 -3.72 4.24
C TRP A 155 4.71 -3.79 5.69
N GLN A 156 5.03 -2.64 6.27
CA GLN A 156 5.44 -2.54 7.66
C GLN A 156 4.53 -1.58 8.43
N THR A 157 4.21 -1.93 9.67
CA THR A 157 3.39 -1.05 10.51
C THR A 157 3.66 -1.30 11.99
N ASP A 158 3.39 -0.30 12.82
CA ASP A 158 3.41 -0.42 14.28
C ASP A 158 2.50 -1.58 14.71
N THR A 159 2.98 -2.46 15.60
CA THR A 159 2.18 -3.56 16.18
C THR A 159 0.91 -3.11 16.91
N LEU A 160 0.85 -1.85 17.34
CA LEU A 160 -0.32 -1.22 17.93
C LEU A 160 -1.28 -0.65 16.86
N ASN A 161 -0.85 -0.50 15.62
CA ASN A 161 -1.70 -0.10 14.50
C ASN A 161 -2.51 -1.28 13.95
N HIS A 162 -3.49 -1.75 14.73
CA HIS A 162 -4.36 -2.86 14.33
C HIS A 162 -5.11 -2.59 13.01
N ALA A 163 -5.43 -1.33 12.71
CA ALA A 163 -6.06 -0.97 11.44
C ALA A 163 -5.13 -1.24 10.24
N GLY A 164 -3.85 -0.88 10.36
CA GLY A 164 -2.83 -1.18 9.36
C GLY A 164 -2.57 -2.68 9.20
N MET A 165 -2.46 -3.41 10.31
CA MET A 165 -2.28 -4.88 10.29
C MET A 165 -3.46 -5.59 9.62
N ASN A 166 -4.69 -5.23 10.01
CA ASN A 166 -5.90 -5.78 9.42
C ASN A 166 -6.03 -5.45 7.92
N ALA A 167 -5.55 -4.27 7.50
CA ALA A 167 -5.54 -3.90 6.09
C ALA A 167 -4.57 -4.78 5.29
N ALA A 168 -3.34 -4.96 5.78
CA ALA A 168 -2.34 -5.83 5.15
C ALA A 168 -2.87 -7.27 4.99
N GLU A 169 -3.35 -7.86 6.08
CA GLU A 169 -3.87 -9.24 6.10
C GLU A 169 -5.11 -9.40 5.21
N ARG A 170 -6.02 -8.43 5.21
CA ARG A 170 -7.21 -8.44 4.34
C ARG A 170 -6.86 -8.43 2.85
N ILE A 171 -5.82 -7.69 2.46
CA ILE A 171 -5.36 -7.60 1.06
C ILE A 171 -4.65 -8.90 0.63
N GLY A 172 -4.13 -9.68 1.58
CA GLY A 172 -3.44 -10.94 1.32
C GLY A 172 -1.94 -10.90 1.62
N PHE A 173 -1.44 -9.83 2.24
CA PHE A 173 -0.08 -9.83 2.77
C PHE A 173 0.04 -10.85 3.92
N ARG A 174 1.14 -11.60 3.94
CA ARG A 174 1.44 -12.59 4.96
C ARG A 174 2.39 -12.01 6.01
N LYS A 175 2.07 -12.18 7.28
CA LYS A 175 2.91 -11.75 8.39
C LYS A 175 4.17 -12.60 8.46
N GLU A 176 5.33 -11.96 8.58
CA GLU A 176 6.62 -12.64 8.65
C GLU A 176 7.27 -12.53 10.03
N GLY A 177 6.98 -11.47 10.79
CA GLY A 177 7.52 -11.31 12.12
C GLY A 177 7.20 -9.99 12.78
N ILE A 178 7.86 -9.77 13.91
CA ILE A 178 7.88 -8.50 14.63
C ILE A 178 9.34 -8.12 14.87
N LEU A 179 9.74 -6.94 14.40
CA LEU A 179 11.00 -6.33 14.73
C LEU A 179 10.82 -5.52 16.01
N ARG A 180 11.33 -6.03 17.13
CA ARG A 180 11.22 -5.39 18.44
C ARG A 180 12.12 -4.17 18.55
N ASP A 181 11.63 -3.11 19.17
CA ASP A 181 12.34 -1.84 19.41
C ASP A 181 13.03 -1.30 18.15
N LYS A 182 12.34 -1.42 17.01
CA LYS A 182 12.93 -1.18 15.68
C LYS A 182 13.02 0.30 15.35
N GLN A 183 12.05 1.10 15.80
CA GLN A 183 11.97 2.52 15.48
C GLN A 183 11.65 3.34 16.73
N ILE A 184 12.03 4.62 16.68
CA ILE A 184 11.56 5.64 17.62
C ILE A 184 10.65 6.58 16.83
N ILE A 185 9.35 6.57 17.13
CA ILE A 185 8.36 7.47 16.52
C ILE A 185 7.76 8.31 17.64
N LYS A 186 7.76 9.64 17.46
CA LYS A 186 7.17 10.59 18.43
C LYS A 186 7.66 10.32 19.88
N SER A 187 8.98 10.09 20.00
CA SER A 187 9.66 9.78 21.26
C SER A 187 9.18 8.51 21.97
N ARG A 188 8.62 7.54 21.24
CA ARG A 188 8.20 6.23 21.73
C ARG A 188 8.89 5.11 20.98
N SER A 189 9.25 4.05 21.70
CA SER A 189 9.70 2.79 21.10
C SER A 189 8.55 2.15 20.33
N VAL A 190 8.84 1.68 19.12
CA VAL A 190 7.87 1.05 18.22
C VAL A 190 8.39 -0.32 17.77
N ASP A 191 7.61 -1.34 18.10
CA ASP A 191 7.71 -2.67 17.52
C ASP A 191 7.02 -2.68 16.16
N ILE A 192 7.72 -3.17 15.13
CA ILE A 192 7.23 -3.16 13.75
C ILE A 192 6.80 -4.56 13.34
N ALA A 193 5.51 -4.73 13.04
CA ALA A 193 4.99 -5.91 12.36
C ALA A 193 5.35 -5.86 10.87
N THR A 194 5.99 -6.91 10.37
CA THR A 194 6.43 -7.01 8.97
C THR A 194 5.58 -8.01 8.20
N TYR A 195 5.22 -7.63 6.98
CA TYR A 195 4.39 -8.42 6.09
C TYR A 195 4.92 -8.39 4.66
N SER A 196 4.56 -9.39 3.85
CA SER A 196 4.91 -9.42 2.44
C SER A 196 3.85 -10.08 1.54
N ILE A 197 3.88 -9.73 0.26
CA ILE A 197 3.37 -10.54 -0.84
C ILE A 197 4.57 -10.90 -1.71
N ILE A 198 4.66 -12.15 -2.16
CA ILE A 198 5.66 -12.56 -3.15
C ILE A 198 5.02 -12.80 -4.53
N SER A 199 5.84 -12.75 -5.58
CA SER A 199 5.38 -12.86 -6.97
C SER A 199 4.60 -14.15 -7.27
N ALA A 200 4.87 -15.24 -6.55
CA ALA A 200 4.14 -16.50 -6.71
C ALA A 200 2.71 -16.44 -6.14
N GLU A 201 2.44 -15.55 -5.19
CA GLU A 201 1.12 -15.38 -4.57
C GLU A 201 0.27 -14.36 -5.33
N TRP A 202 0.93 -13.43 -6.03
CA TRP A 202 0.31 -12.32 -6.71
C TRP A 202 -0.81 -12.71 -7.69
N PRO A 203 -0.69 -13.72 -8.57
CA PRO A 203 -1.76 -14.05 -9.52
C PRO A 203 -3.10 -14.37 -8.83
N LYS A 204 -3.05 -15.10 -7.70
CA LYS A 204 -4.25 -15.43 -6.90
C LYS A 204 -4.83 -14.18 -6.24
N ILE A 205 -3.99 -13.38 -5.60
CA ILE A 205 -4.39 -12.15 -4.91
C ILE A 205 -4.99 -11.14 -5.91
N SER A 206 -4.33 -10.94 -7.05
CA SER A 206 -4.77 -10.03 -8.10
C SER A 206 -6.12 -10.43 -8.67
N SER A 207 -6.31 -11.73 -8.97
CA SER A 207 -7.60 -12.26 -9.41
C SER A 207 -8.70 -12.00 -8.37
N ALA A 208 -8.45 -12.32 -7.10
CA ALA A 208 -9.41 -12.13 -6.02
C ALA A 208 -9.81 -10.66 -5.84
N ILE A 209 -8.84 -9.73 -5.82
CA ILE A 209 -9.11 -8.29 -5.69
C ILE A 209 -9.83 -7.77 -6.93
N SER A 210 -9.41 -8.16 -8.13
CA SER A 210 -10.05 -7.76 -9.38
C SER A 210 -11.53 -8.16 -9.42
N VAL A 211 -11.86 -9.39 -9.00
CA VAL A 211 -13.25 -9.85 -8.87
C VAL A 211 -14.00 -9.11 -7.77
N TRP A 212 -13.38 -8.93 -6.60
CA TRP A 212 -13.99 -8.20 -5.49
C TRP A 212 -14.32 -6.75 -5.84
N LEU A 213 -13.51 -6.10 -6.68
CA LEU A 213 -13.69 -4.72 -7.13
C LEU A 213 -14.77 -4.55 -8.22
N ARG A 214 -15.32 -5.63 -8.78
CA ARG A 214 -16.34 -5.49 -9.83
C ARG A 214 -17.65 -4.95 -9.28
N THR A 215 -18.42 -4.31 -10.15
CA THR A 215 -19.71 -3.69 -9.79
C THR A 215 -20.73 -4.72 -9.35
N GLU A 216 -20.60 -5.98 -9.79
CA GLU A 216 -21.47 -7.09 -9.39
C GLU A 216 -21.30 -7.46 -7.91
N ASN A 217 -20.22 -7.03 -7.26
CA ASN A 217 -20.02 -7.23 -5.83
C ASN A 217 -20.57 -6.06 -4.98
N LEU A 218 -21.36 -5.16 -5.56
CA LEU A 218 -22.02 -4.06 -4.87
C LEU A 218 -23.53 -4.31 -4.75
N ASP A 219 -24.10 -4.11 -3.56
CA ASP A 219 -25.55 -4.04 -3.37
C ASP A 219 -26.12 -2.68 -3.84
N GLU A 220 -27.45 -2.54 -3.81
CA GLU A 220 -28.15 -1.31 -4.21
C GLU A 220 -27.75 -0.06 -3.39
N ARG A 221 -27.13 -0.26 -2.21
CA ARG A 221 -26.67 0.79 -1.30
C ARG A 221 -25.17 1.06 -1.44
N GLY A 222 -24.47 0.36 -2.34
CA GLY A 222 -23.03 0.48 -2.57
C GLY A 222 -22.17 -0.25 -1.53
N HIS A 223 -22.74 -1.18 -0.75
CA HIS A 223 -21.96 -2.05 0.13
C HIS A 223 -21.49 -3.31 -0.61
N GLN A 224 -20.39 -3.88 -0.14
CA GLN A 224 -19.93 -5.17 -0.67
C GLN A 224 -20.95 -6.29 -0.41
N ILE A 225 -21.24 -7.11 -1.41
CA ILE A 225 -22.05 -8.34 -1.25
C ILE A 225 -21.23 -9.42 -0.56
N HIS A 226 -20.02 -9.68 -1.07
CA HIS A 226 -19.06 -10.61 -0.46
C HIS A 226 -17.78 -9.89 -0.02
N PRO A 227 -17.24 -10.24 1.16
CA PRO A 227 -15.96 -9.69 1.62
C PRO A 227 -14.80 -10.23 0.79
N LEU A 228 -13.70 -9.49 0.67
CA LEU A 228 -12.52 -9.91 -0.11
C LEU A 228 -12.01 -11.33 0.25
N ARG A 229 -12.09 -11.71 1.53
CA ARG A 229 -11.73 -13.06 1.98
C ARG A 229 -12.50 -14.19 1.28
N HIS A 230 -13.72 -13.93 0.81
CA HIS A 230 -14.52 -14.89 0.05
C HIS A 230 -13.83 -15.28 -1.27
N TYR A 231 -13.19 -14.30 -1.92
CA TYR A 231 -12.50 -14.51 -3.19
C TYR A 231 -11.05 -14.98 -3.02
N LEU A 232 -10.47 -14.83 -1.83
CA LEU A 232 -9.13 -15.32 -1.49
C LEU A 232 -9.12 -16.79 -1.02
N ALA A 233 -10.27 -17.29 -0.54
CA ALA A 233 -10.43 -18.68 -0.15
C ALA A 233 -10.22 -19.60 -1.36
N GLU A 234 -9.59 -20.76 -1.14
CA GLU A 234 -9.60 -21.80 -2.17
C GLU A 234 -11.02 -22.38 -2.25
N PRO A 235 -11.52 -22.70 -3.46
CA PRO A 235 -12.71 -23.55 -3.53
C PRO A 235 -12.40 -24.82 -2.72
N GLU A 236 -13.30 -25.18 -1.81
CA GLU A 236 -13.23 -26.49 -1.14
C GLU A 236 -13.15 -27.55 -2.25
N VAL A 237 -12.01 -28.24 -2.33
CA VAL A 237 -11.78 -29.38 -3.21
C VAL A 237 -12.31 -30.64 -2.54
#